data_AF-A0A443NC05-F1
#
_entry.id   AF-A0A443NC05-F1
#
_cell.length_a   1.000
_cell.length_b   1.000
_cell.length_c   1.000
_cell.angle_alpha   90.00
_cell.angle_beta   90.00
_cell.angle_gamma   90.00
#
_symmetry.space_group_name_H-M   'P 1'
#
loop_
_entity.id
_entity.type
_entity.pdbx_description
1 polymer ?
#
loop_
_entity_poly.entity_id
_entity_poly.type
_entity_poly.pdbx_seq_one_letter_code
_entity_poly.pdbx_strand_id
1 'polypeptide(L)'
;MQFLPRVLEAISWAIKSHSLLFTSFYELETHILDSLREKLSLHSYHVGPTIPYMTLQDMPPKAVDHTHMEYYFGCLDSQPKSCILYVSLGSFLSVTGPQTVEIAIGLRASGVIFLWAARGNTVRLQEASEDWKICLRVKEEIEGKIVVRGQEIARIVKWLMDLDEEESNELRKRAIEMKEICKRAIEKGGSSGTNLGAFVKEIVQGHKNQSN
;
A
#
# COMPACT_ATOMS: atom_id res chain seq x y z
N MET A 1 16.89 -2.67 17.89
CA MET A 1 16.96 -3.12 16.48
C MET A 1 17.14 -4.65 16.47
N GLN A 2 16.06 -5.43 16.31
CA GLN A 2 16.06 -6.92 16.34
C GLN A 2 15.68 -7.55 14.98
N PHE A 3 15.81 -6.80 13.89
CA PHE A 3 15.27 -7.22 12.60
C PHE A 3 16.05 -8.38 11.96
N LEU A 4 17.38 -8.30 11.96
CA LEU A 4 18.25 -9.30 11.30
C LEU A 4 18.09 -10.72 11.90
N PRO A 5 18.07 -10.93 13.23
CA PRO A 5 17.83 -12.27 13.80
C PRO A 5 16.49 -12.88 13.37
N ARG A 6 15.42 -12.08 13.33
CA ARG A 6 14.09 -12.55 12.88
C ARG A 6 14.07 -12.91 11.40
N VAL A 7 14.81 -12.18 10.57
CA VAL A 7 14.95 -12.50 9.14
C VAL A 7 15.69 -13.82 8.95
N LEU A 8 16.80 -14.03 9.66
CA LEU A 8 17.56 -15.29 9.59
C LEU A 8 16.73 -16.48 10.08
N GLU A 9 15.96 -16.30 11.15
CA GLU A 9 15.03 -17.32 11.64
C GLU A 9 13.95 -17.64 10.61
N ALA A 10 13.32 -16.62 10.00
CA ALA A 10 12.33 -16.82 8.95
C ALA A 10 12.91 -17.57 7.74
N ILE A 11 14.14 -17.26 7.33
CA ILE A 11 14.84 -17.99 6.26
C ILE A 11 15.07 -19.46 6.64
N SER A 12 15.49 -19.73 7.89
CA SER A 12 15.69 -21.09 8.38
C SER A 12 14.39 -21.92 8.32
N TRP A 13 13.26 -21.32 8.67
CA TRP A 13 11.94 -21.96 8.56
C TRP A 13 11.49 -22.13 7.11
N ALA A 14 11.73 -21.12 6.26
CA ALA A 14 11.36 -21.16 4.86
C ALA A 14 12.03 -22.36 4.14
N ILE A 15 13.32 -22.61 4.40
CA ILE A 15 14.07 -23.71 3.78
C ILE A 15 13.58 -25.10 4.25
N LYS A 16 12.98 -25.20 5.45
CA LYS A 16 12.42 -26.44 5.99
C LYS A 16 10.96 -26.68 5.61
N SER A 17 10.31 -25.69 4.97
CA SER A 17 8.91 -25.80 4.56
C SER A 17 8.76 -26.74 3.36
N HIS A 18 7.57 -27.31 3.18
CA HIS A 18 7.26 -28.11 1.99
C HIS A 18 7.05 -27.24 0.75
N SER A 19 6.35 -26.12 0.94
CA SER A 19 6.01 -25.17 -0.11
C SER A 19 6.01 -23.75 0.46
N LEU A 20 6.36 -22.77 -0.38
CA LEU A 20 6.37 -21.35 -0.04
C LEU A 20 5.26 -20.63 -0.78
N LEU A 21 4.48 -19.84 -0.05
CA LEU A 21 3.41 -19.01 -0.60
C LEU A 21 3.82 -17.53 -0.54
N PHE A 22 3.86 -16.88 -1.69
CA PHE A 22 4.19 -15.47 -1.82
C PHE A 22 2.94 -14.66 -2.13
N THR A 23 2.79 -13.52 -1.47
CA THR A 23 1.70 -12.56 -1.67
C THR A 23 1.91 -11.67 -2.91
N SER A 24 3.00 -11.91 -3.64
CA SER A 24 3.31 -11.32 -4.94
C SER A 24 2.84 -12.23 -6.08
N PHE A 25 2.96 -11.76 -7.33
CA PHE A 25 2.51 -12.47 -8.52
C PHE A 25 3.57 -12.41 -9.62
N TYR A 26 3.48 -13.35 -10.56
CA TYR A 26 4.56 -13.64 -11.50
C TYR A 26 4.98 -12.42 -12.33
N GLU A 27 4.00 -11.72 -12.87
CA GLU A 27 4.19 -10.59 -13.77
C GLU A 27 4.86 -9.38 -13.10
N LEU A 28 4.81 -9.28 -11.76
CA LEU A 28 5.44 -8.19 -11.01
C LEU A 28 6.95 -8.42 -10.79
N GLU A 29 7.34 -9.67 -10.57
CA GLU A 29 8.67 -10.01 -10.03
C GLU A 29 9.39 -11.12 -10.81
N THR A 30 9.08 -11.28 -12.10
CA THR A 30 9.56 -12.39 -12.97
C THR A 30 11.00 -12.83 -12.68
N HIS A 31 11.97 -11.92 -12.79
CA HIS A 31 13.39 -12.22 -12.57
C HIS A 31 13.69 -12.74 -11.15
N ILE A 32 13.06 -12.16 -10.13
CA ILE A 32 13.26 -12.58 -8.73
C ILE A 32 12.69 -13.98 -8.55
N LEU A 33 11.53 -14.27 -9.13
CA LEU A 33 10.85 -15.55 -8.96
C LEU A 33 11.54 -16.67 -9.73
N ASP A 34 12.02 -16.40 -10.94
CA ASP A 34 12.82 -17.36 -11.72
C ASP A 34 14.13 -17.69 -10.99
N SER A 35 14.82 -16.67 -10.49
CA SER A 35 16.04 -16.85 -9.67
C SER A 35 15.77 -17.63 -8.39
N LEU A 36 14.62 -17.39 -7.74
CA LEU A 36 14.23 -18.09 -6.52
C LEU A 36 13.93 -19.56 -6.81
N ARG A 37 13.24 -19.85 -7.92
CA ARG A 37 12.92 -21.21 -8.38
C ARG A 37 14.17 -22.01 -8.74
N GLU A 38 15.18 -21.37 -9.30
CA GLU A 38 16.46 -22.01 -9.60
C GLU A 38 17.28 -22.31 -8.33
N LYS A 39 17.28 -21.39 -7.36
CA LYS A 39 18.13 -21.48 -6.17
C LYS A 39 17.49 -22.28 -5.03
N LEU A 40 16.17 -22.30 -4.94
CA LEU A 40 15.43 -23.07 -3.95
C LEU A 40 14.82 -24.29 -4.63
N SER A 41 15.18 -25.48 -4.15
CA SER A 41 14.56 -26.75 -4.58
C SER A 41 13.15 -26.96 -3.98
N LEU A 42 12.44 -25.87 -3.67
CA LEU A 42 11.13 -25.87 -3.00
C LEU A 42 10.05 -25.38 -3.96
N HIS A 43 8.83 -25.92 -3.84
CA HIS A 43 7.68 -25.43 -4.59
C HIS A 43 7.30 -24.03 -4.10
N SER A 44 7.44 -23.04 -4.97
CA SER A 44 7.01 -21.66 -4.71
C SER A 44 5.74 -21.34 -5.50
N TYR A 45 4.76 -20.76 -4.80
CA TYR A 45 3.48 -20.37 -5.36
C TYR A 45 3.28 -18.87 -5.14
N HIS A 46 3.02 -18.15 -6.22
CA HIS A 46 2.83 -16.70 -6.22
C HIS A 46 1.35 -16.43 -6.43
N VAL A 47 0.66 -15.98 -5.37
CA VAL A 47 -0.81 -15.89 -5.31
C VAL A 47 -1.31 -14.46 -5.15
N GLY A 48 -0.46 -13.48 -5.46
CA GLY A 48 -0.78 -12.07 -5.36
C GLY A 48 -1.64 -11.50 -6.50
N PRO A 49 -1.94 -10.19 -6.45
CA PRO A 49 -1.91 -9.38 -5.24
C PRO A 49 -2.97 -9.87 -4.23
N THR A 50 -2.56 -10.20 -3.00
CA THR A 50 -3.48 -10.61 -1.91
C THR A 50 -4.00 -9.40 -1.14
N ILE A 51 -4.45 -8.37 -1.86
CA ILE A 51 -5.05 -7.18 -1.26
C ILE A 51 -6.53 -7.51 -1.04
N PRO A 52 -7.07 -7.39 0.19
CA PRO A 52 -8.50 -7.59 0.41
C PRO A 52 -9.28 -6.63 -0.49
N TYR A 53 -10.03 -7.17 -1.45
CA TYR A 53 -11.02 -6.38 -2.18
C TYR A 53 -12.22 -6.20 -1.25
N MET A 54 -12.19 -5.14 -0.44
CA MET A 54 -13.37 -4.74 0.31
C MET A 54 -14.30 -4.03 -0.66
N THR A 55 -15.38 -4.68 -1.08
CA THR A 55 -16.52 -3.93 -1.62
C THR A 55 -17.05 -3.09 -0.47
N LEU A 56 -17.17 -1.77 -0.65
CA LEU A 56 -17.71 -0.87 0.39
C LEU A 56 -19.09 -1.34 0.91
N GLN A 57 -19.82 -2.11 0.11
CA GLN A 57 -21.13 -2.69 0.40
C GLN A 57 -21.10 -3.86 1.41
N ASP A 58 -19.95 -4.50 1.63
CA ASP A 58 -19.82 -5.71 2.47
C ASP A 58 -19.40 -5.39 3.93
N MET A 59 -19.28 -4.11 4.29
CA MET A 59 -18.86 -3.69 5.63
C MET A 59 -20.03 -3.79 6.63
N PRO A 60 -19.86 -4.44 7.81
CA PRO A 60 -20.93 -4.54 8.79
C PRO A 60 -21.29 -3.16 9.36
N PRO A 61 -22.60 -2.84 9.51
CA PRO A 61 -23.09 -1.50 9.86
C PRO A 61 -22.71 -1.00 11.28
N LYS A 62 -21.96 -1.78 12.05
CA LYS A 62 -21.54 -1.44 13.42
C LYS A 62 -20.06 -1.06 13.54
N ALA A 63 -19.27 -1.19 12.47
CA ALA A 63 -17.84 -0.94 12.52
C ALA A 63 -17.46 0.52 12.19
N VAL A 64 -18.39 1.32 11.66
CA VAL A 64 -18.09 2.67 11.18
C VAL A 64 -19.21 3.64 11.48
N ASP A 65 -18.86 4.83 11.95
CA ASP A 65 -19.77 5.96 11.98
C ASP A 65 -20.09 6.38 10.54
N HIS A 66 -21.26 5.94 10.05
CA HIS A 66 -21.69 6.14 8.67
C HIS A 66 -21.85 7.62 8.29
N THR A 67 -22.15 8.49 9.27
CA THR A 67 -22.41 9.91 9.01
C THR A 67 -21.17 10.65 8.52
N HIS A 68 -20.02 10.37 9.12
CA HIS A 68 -18.75 10.96 8.71
C HIS A 68 -18.25 10.36 7.39
N MET A 69 -18.44 9.06 7.17
CA MET A 69 -17.95 8.39 5.97
C MET A 69 -18.67 8.87 4.69
N GLU A 70 -20.00 9.01 4.72
CA GLU A 70 -20.79 9.55 3.61
C GLU A 70 -20.38 10.99 3.28
N TYR A 71 -20.12 11.80 4.30
CA TYR A 71 -19.63 13.17 4.12
C TYR A 71 -18.25 13.22 3.46
N TYR A 72 -17.31 12.35 3.85
CA TYR A 72 -15.99 12.29 3.23
C TYR A 72 -16.06 11.83 1.79
N PHE A 73 -16.77 10.74 1.50
CA PHE A 73 -16.90 10.25 0.14
C PHE A 73 -17.65 11.23 -0.75
N GLY A 74 -18.74 11.85 -0.28
CA GLY A 74 -19.42 12.91 -1.03
C GLY A 74 -18.52 14.10 -1.35
N CYS A 75 -17.61 14.46 -0.44
CA CYS A 75 -16.64 15.53 -0.67
C CYS A 75 -15.53 15.14 -1.66
N LEU A 76 -15.17 13.85 -1.75
CA LEU A 76 -14.21 13.33 -2.73
C LEU A 76 -14.87 13.21 -4.11
N ASP A 77 -16.10 12.70 -4.17
CA ASP A 77 -16.87 12.49 -5.39
C ASP A 77 -17.26 13.80 -6.08
N SER A 78 -17.34 14.90 -5.32
CA SER A 78 -17.59 16.23 -5.88
C SER A 78 -16.39 16.87 -6.58
N GLN A 79 -15.20 16.26 -6.49
CA GLN A 79 -13.99 16.81 -7.11
C GLN A 79 -13.78 16.28 -8.54
N PRO A 80 -13.07 17.02 -9.41
CA PRO A 80 -12.63 16.51 -10.69
C PRO A 80 -11.83 15.21 -10.57
N LYS A 81 -11.85 14.39 -11.64
CA LYS A 81 -11.03 13.17 -11.68
C LYS A 81 -9.54 13.54 -11.56
N SER A 82 -8.80 12.70 -10.82
CA SER A 82 -7.33 12.79 -10.68
C SER A 82 -6.78 14.07 -10.00
N CYS A 83 -7.60 14.87 -9.32
CA CYS A 83 -7.15 16.13 -8.72
C CYS A 83 -6.83 16.07 -7.22
N ILE A 84 -7.13 14.95 -6.54
CA ILE A 84 -6.89 14.78 -5.10
C ILE A 84 -5.65 13.93 -4.85
N LEU A 85 -4.72 14.45 -4.05
CA LEU A 85 -3.59 13.69 -3.52
C LEU A 85 -3.98 12.99 -2.22
N TYR A 86 -3.93 11.65 -2.19
CA TYR A 86 -4.02 10.90 -0.93
C TYR A 86 -2.65 10.72 -0.29
N VAL A 87 -2.50 11.14 0.96
CA VAL A 87 -1.25 11.06 1.73
C VAL A 87 -1.45 10.13 2.93
N SER A 88 -0.65 9.08 3.03
CA SER A 88 -0.65 8.14 4.16
C SER A 88 0.69 7.45 4.31
N LEU A 89 1.14 7.27 5.55
CA LEU A 89 2.37 6.54 5.91
C LEU A 89 2.08 5.10 6.36
N GLY A 90 0.85 4.63 6.17
CA GLY A 90 0.42 3.31 6.60
C GLY A 90 0.32 3.18 8.13
N SER A 91 0.16 1.94 8.60
CA SER A 91 -0.03 1.64 10.02
C SER A 91 1.25 1.57 10.83
N PHE A 92 2.38 1.31 10.18
CA PHE A 92 3.63 0.96 10.85
C PHE A 92 4.60 2.12 10.99
N LEU A 93 4.60 3.08 10.06
CA LEU A 93 5.55 4.19 10.07
C LEU A 93 4.90 5.42 10.72
N SER A 94 5.60 6.02 11.68
CA SER A 94 5.34 7.39 12.15
C SER A 94 6.43 8.34 11.65
N VAL A 95 6.07 9.62 11.54
CA VAL A 95 6.98 10.72 11.24
C VAL A 95 7.22 11.54 12.49
N THR A 96 8.40 12.13 12.58
CA THR A 96 8.72 13.04 13.68
C THR A 96 7.84 14.29 13.64
N GLY A 97 7.62 14.95 14.78
CA GLY A 97 6.90 16.22 14.88
C GLY A 97 7.42 17.27 13.88
N PRO A 98 8.74 17.55 13.81
CA PRO A 98 9.31 18.45 12.81
C PRO A 98 9.00 18.06 11.37
N GLN A 99 9.14 16.78 11.01
CA GLN A 99 8.79 16.31 9.66
C GLN A 99 7.29 16.46 9.35
N THR A 100 6.42 16.26 10.34
CA THR A 100 4.98 16.45 10.20
C THR A 100 4.64 17.91 9.87
N VAL A 101 5.33 18.86 10.51
CA VAL A 101 5.19 20.29 10.21
C VAL A 101 5.63 20.60 8.78
N GLU A 102 6.80 20.10 8.34
CA GLU A 102 7.26 20.34 6.96
C GLU A 102 6.35 19.71 5.91
N ILE A 103 5.75 18.53 6.18
CA ILE A 103 4.72 17.93 5.31
C ILE A 103 3.51 18.84 5.23
N ALA A 104 3.01 19.35 6.36
CA ALA A 104 1.86 20.27 6.37
C ALA A 104 2.17 21.56 5.59
N ILE A 105 3.36 22.15 5.78
CA ILE A 105 3.81 23.32 5.03
C ILE A 105 3.87 23.02 3.54
N GLY A 106 4.46 21.89 3.15
CA GLY A 106 4.63 21.52 1.74
C GLY A 106 3.31 21.24 1.04
N LEU A 107 2.41 20.52 1.69
CA LEU A 107 1.06 20.27 1.16
C LEU A 107 0.30 21.58 0.97
N ARG A 108 0.33 22.49 1.95
CA ARG A 108 -0.29 23.82 1.84
C ARG A 108 0.32 24.65 0.71
N ALA A 109 1.64 24.72 0.65
CA ALA A 109 2.35 25.55 -0.33
C ALA A 109 2.24 25.00 -1.77
N SER A 110 1.95 23.71 -1.93
CA SER A 110 1.74 23.11 -3.26
C SER A 110 0.47 23.60 -3.96
N GLY A 111 -0.53 24.04 -3.20
CA GLY A 111 -1.84 24.46 -3.73
C GLY A 111 -2.72 23.32 -4.26
N VAL A 112 -2.32 22.06 -4.11
CA VAL A 112 -3.10 20.91 -4.57
C VAL A 112 -4.20 20.57 -3.56
N ILE A 113 -5.26 19.92 -4.04
CA ILE A 113 -6.28 19.33 -3.15
C ILE A 113 -5.70 18.02 -2.61
N PHE A 114 -5.76 17.81 -1.29
CA PHE A 114 -5.21 16.60 -0.68
C PHE A 114 -6.10 16.07 0.45
N LEU A 115 -6.02 14.75 0.66
CA LEU A 115 -6.56 14.04 1.81
C LEU A 115 -5.39 13.38 2.55
N TRP A 116 -5.09 13.85 3.77
CA TRP A 116 -3.97 13.35 4.54
C TRP A 116 -4.42 12.60 5.80
N ALA A 117 -4.10 11.32 5.89
CA ALA A 117 -4.25 10.49 7.08
C ALA A 117 -3.06 10.68 8.03
N ALA A 118 -3.00 11.85 8.69
CA ALA A 118 -1.87 12.22 9.54
C ALA A 118 -1.90 11.57 10.93
N ARG A 119 -0.72 11.46 11.56
CA ARG A 119 -0.50 10.91 12.90
C ARG A 119 0.43 11.84 13.68
N GLY A 120 0.03 12.25 14.89
CA GLY A 120 0.82 13.14 15.77
C GLY A 120 -0.06 14.02 16.65
N ASN A 121 0.55 14.80 17.56
CA ASN A 121 -0.18 15.70 18.46
C ASN A 121 -0.80 16.88 17.70
N THR A 122 -2.10 17.08 17.91
CA THR A 122 -3.02 17.92 17.14
C THR A 122 -2.87 19.43 17.36
N VAL A 123 -2.14 19.85 18.39
CA VAL A 123 -2.11 21.25 18.85
C VAL A 123 -1.49 22.22 17.83
N ARG A 124 -0.64 21.74 16.91
CA ARG A 124 0.04 22.60 15.90
C ARG A 124 -0.63 22.68 14.53
N LEU A 125 -1.66 21.87 14.26
CA LEU A 125 -2.31 21.85 12.94
C LEU A 125 -3.61 22.67 12.89
N GLN A 126 -4.18 23.03 14.05
CA GLN A 126 -5.38 23.86 14.13
C GLN A 126 -5.14 25.32 13.71
N GLU A 127 -3.93 25.86 13.87
CA GLU A 127 -3.59 27.23 13.46
C GLU A 127 -3.49 27.42 11.93
N ALA A 128 -3.57 26.33 11.15
CA ALA A 128 -3.49 26.36 9.68
C ALA A 128 -4.84 26.09 8.97
N SER A 129 -5.94 26.02 9.73
CA SER A 129 -7.21 25.44 9.29
C SER A 129 -8.40 26.38 9.54
N GLU A 130 -8.70 27.24 8.57
CA GLU A 130 -10.08 27.72 8.39
C GLU A 130 -10.75 27.08 7.16
N ASP A 131 -9.98 26.59 6.17
CA ASP A 131 -10.54 26.21 4.85
C ASP A 131 -10.32 24.76 4.36
N TRP A 132 -9.68 23.86 5.12
CA TRP A 132 -9.42 22.49 4.60
C TRP A 132 -9.59 21.37 5.63
N LYS A 133 -10.23 20.28 5.18
CA LYS A 133 -10.67 19.14 6.02
C LYS A 133 -9.51 18.19 6.31
N ILE A 134 -8.96 18.28 7.51
CA ILE A 134 -7.93 17.37 8.04
C ILE A 134 -8.60 16.14 8.70
N CYS A 135 -8.17 14.92 8.36
CA CYS A 135 -8.56 13.70 9.07
C CYS A 135 -7.40 13.17 9.89
N LEU A 136 -7.48 13.28 11.22
CA LEU A 136 -6.37 12.96 12.14
C LEU A 136 -6.67 11.67 12.93
N ARG A 137 -5.72 10.73 12.95
CA ARG A 137 -5.71 9.60 13.90
C ARG A 137 -4.34 9.49 14.57
N VAL A 138 -4.30 9.66 15.89
CA VAL A 138 -3.07 9.85 16.68
C VAL A 138 -2.40 8.52 17.06
N LYS A 139 -1.07 8.40 16.86
CA LYS A 139 -0.15 7.43 17.52
C LYS A 139 1.29 7.98 17.54
N GLU A 140 2.10 7.53 18.50
CA GLU A 140 3.42 8.06 18.94
C GLU A 140 4.60 7.98 17.95
N GLU A 141 5.65 8.73 18.29
CA GLU A 141 6.80 9.16 17.48
C GLU A 141 8.07 8.29 17.69
N ILE A 142 8.99 8.30 16.71
CA ILE A 142 10.36 7.75 16.82
C ILE A 142 11.35 8.85 16.43
N GLU A 143 12.29 9.22 17.31
CA GLU A 143 13.33 10.23 17.07
C GLU A 143 14.46 9.71 16.16
N GLY A 144 15.00 10.59 15.28
CA GLY A 144 16.28 10.37 14.59
C GLY A 144 16.27 10.35 13.05
N LYS A 145 15.50 11.20 12.35
CA LYS A 145 15.50 11.26 10.86
C LYS A 145 15.84 12.65 10.32
N ILE A 146 16.51 12.67 9.16
CA ILE A 146 16.70 13.85 8.31
C ILE A 146 15.33 14.42 7.96
N VAL A 147 15.16 15.73 8.14
CA VAL A 147 13.91 16.43 7.85
C VAL A 147 13.93 16.93 6.40
N VAL A 148 12.97 16.49 5.60
CA VAL A 148 12.70 17.02 4.25
C VAL A 148 11.92 18.32 4.40
N ARG A 149 12.43 19.40 3.79
CA ARG A 149 11.80 20.72 3.85
C ARG A 149 10.50 20.80 3.06
N GLY A 150 9.56 21.58 3.56
CA GLY A 150 8.25 21.79 2.97
C GLY A 150 8.32 22.41 1.58
N GLN A 151 9.30 23.26 1.28
CA GLN A 151 9.47 23.77 -0.09
C GLN A 151 9.74 22.65 -1.10
N GLU A 152 10.54 21.66 -0.71
CA GLU A 152 10.84 20.52 -1.58
C GLU A 152 9.63 19.60 -1.72
N ILE A 153 8.91 19.36 -0.63
CA ILE A 153 7.63 18.63 -0.66
C ILE A 153 6.63 19.33 -1.58
N ALA A 154 6.49 20.65 -1.48
CA ALA A 154 5.58 21.43 -2.32
C ALA A 154 5.93 21.31 -3.80
N ARG A 155 7.23 21.40 -4.13
CA ARG A 155 7.73 21.27 -5.50
C ARG A 155 7.39 19.90 -6.09
N ILE A 156 7.67 18.82 -5.35
CA ILE A 156 7.39 17.45 -5.79
C ILE A 156 5.89 17.20 -5.91
N VAL A 157 5.10 17.63 -4.92
CA VAL A 157 3.64 17.46 -4.93
C VAL A 157 3.02 18.20 -6.11
N LYS A 158 3.44 19.43 -6.37
CA LYS A 158 2.95 20.21 -7.50
C LYS A 158 3.27 19.53 -8.82
N TRP A 159 4.52 19.10 -9.02
CA TRP A 159 4.93 18.35 -10.21
C TRP A 159 4.14 17.05 -10.39
N LEU A 160 3.98 16.25 -9.31
CA LEU A 160 3.23 14.99 -9.35
C LEU A 160 1.74 15.19 -9.68
N MET A 161 1.17 16.33 -9.30
CA MET A 161 -0.25 16.63 -9.50
C MET A 161 -0.52 17.47 -10.75
N ASP A 162 0.52 17.88 -11.47
CA ASP A 162 0.39 18.58 -12.75
C ASP A 162 -0.02 17.57 -13.85
N LEU A 163 -1.13 17.88 -14.53
CA LEU A 163 -1.69 17.04 -15.61
C LEU A 163 -1.13 17.42 -16.98
N ASP A 164 -0.41 18.54 -17.09
CA ASP A 164 0.28 18.93 -18.31
C ASP A 164 1.75 18.46 -18.30
N GLU A 165 2.22 17.91 -17.18
CA GLU A 165 3.58 17.40 -17.00
C GLU A 165 3.73 15.96 -17.56
N GLU A 166 4.59 15.80 -18.57
CA GLU A 166 4.76 14.55 -19.31
C GLU A 166 5.27 13.41 -18.40
N GLU A 167 6.29 13.69 -17.57
CA GLU A 167 6.87 12.68 -16.68
C GLU A 167 5.85 12.20 -15.63
N SER A 168 5.06 13.12 -15.07
CA SER A 168 3.98 12.84 -14.13
C SER A 168 2.88 11.97 -14.76
N ASN A 169 2.49 12.30 -16.00
CA ASN A 169 1.49 11.53 -16.75
C ASN A 169 1.98 10.12 -17.10
N GLU A 170 3.26 9.96 -17.42
CA GLU A 170 3.86 8.66 -17.67
C GLU A 170 3.85 7.79 -16.40
N LEU A 171 4.07 8.36 -15.21
CA LEU A 171 3.91 7.63 -13.94
C LEU A 171 2.47 7.14 -13.73
N ARG A 172 1.47 7.98 -14.04
CA ARG A 172 0.05 7.61 -13.95
C ARG A 172 -0.30 6.50 -14.93
N LYS A 173 0.21 6.58 -16.16
CA LYS A 173 0.02 5.56 -17.20
C LYS A 173 0.60 4.21 -16.75
N ARG A 174 1.84 4.19 -16.25
CA ARG A 174 2.46 2.98 -15.69
C ARG A 174 1.65 2.38 -14.53
N ALA A 175 1.10 3.22 -13.65
CA ALA A 175 0.25 2.76 -12.56
C ALA A 175 -1.06 2.13 -13.07
N ILE A 176 -1.66 2.68 -14.14
CA ILE A 176 -2.84 2.10 -14.80
C ILE A 176 -2.49 0.76 -15.46
N GLU A 177 -1.37 0.69 -16.17
CA GLU A 177 -0.90 -0.56 -16.78
C GLU A 177 -0.66 -1.64 -15.71
N MET A 178 -0.01 -1.29 -14.61
CA MET A 178 0.20 -2.19 -13.47
C MET A 178 -1.12 -2.68 -12.87
N LYS A 179 -2.12 -1.79 -12.73
CA LYS A 179 -3.46 -2.15 -12.28
C LYS A 179 -4.09 -3.21 -13.19
N GLU A 180 -3.95 -3.08 -14.51
CA GLU A 180 -4.51 -4.06 -15.44
C GLU A 180 -3.73 -5.39 -15.42
N ILE A 181 -2.41 -5.37 -15.17
CA ILE A 181 -1.63 -6.59 -14.92
C ILE A 181 -2.15 -7.30 -13.65
N CYS A 182 -2.29 -6.57 -12.54
CA CYS A 182 -2.83 -7.11 -11.29
C CYS A 182 -4.18 -7.80 -11.49
N LYS A 183 -5.11 -7.17 -12.22
CA LYS A 183 -6.42 -7.74 -12.52
C LYS A 183 -6.32 -9.06 -13.30
N ARG A 184 -5.53 -9.08 -14.38
CA ARG A 184 -5.34 -10.29 -15.19
C ARG A 184 -4.73 -11.44 -14.38
N ALA A 185 -3.84 -11.14 -13.44
CA ALA A 185 -3.22 -12.15 -12.58
C ALA A 185 -4.26 -12.89 -11.69
N ILE A 186 -5.30 -12.19 -11.23
CA ILE A 186 -6.33 -12.74 -10.31
C ILE A 186 -7.62 -13.19 -11.02
N GLU A 187 -7.82 -12.80 -12.27
CA GLU A 187 -8.97 -13.23 -13.08
C GLU A 187 -8.95 -14.75 -13.35
N LYS A 188 -10.08 -15.28 -13.83
CA LYS A 188 -10.20 -16.72 -14.14
C LYS A 188 -9.18 -17.12 -15.21
N GLY A 189 -8.28 -18.04 -14.85
CA GLY A 189 -7.18 -18.48 -15.73
C GLY A 189 -5.91 -17.64 -15.59
N GLY A 190 -5.91 -16.61 -14.74
CA GLY A 190 -4.74 -15.81 -14.40
C GLY A 190 -3.67 -16.61 -13.63
N SER A 191 -2.45 -16.07 -13.63
CA SER A 191 -1.26 -16.68 -13.03
C SER A 191 -1.46 -17.03 -11.55
N SER A 192 -2.08 -16.12 -10.79
CA SER A 192 -2.19 -16.22 -9.35
C SER A 192 -3.31 -17.15 -8.92
N GLY A 193 -4.45 -17.12 -9.61
CA GLY A 193 -5.51 -18.11 -9.44
C GLY A 193 -5.05 -19.53 -9.80
N THR A 194 -4.25 -19.66 -10.86
CA THR A 194 -3.67 -20.94 -11.28
C THR A 194 -2.68 -21.48 -10.24
N ASN A 195 -1.79 -20.64 -9.73
CA ASN A 195 -0.84 -21.00 -8.68
C ASN A 195 -1.54 -21.40 -7.37
N LEU A 196 -2.58 -20.66 -6.96
CA LEU A 196 -3.36 -21.02 -5.78
C LEU A 196 -4.04 -22.39 -5.97
N GLY A 197 -4.61 -22.64 -7.15
CA GLY A 197 -5.20 -23.94 -7.48
C GLY A 197 -4.18 -25.08 -7.48
N ALA A 198 -2.96 -24.84 -7.95
CA ALA A 198 -1.87 -25.81 -7.93
C ALA A 198 -1.42 -26.13 -6.49
N PHE A 199 -1.28 -25.11 -5.65
CA PHE A 199 -0.97 -25.27 -4.22
C PHE A 199 -2.03 -26.09 -3.48
N VAL A 200 -3.33 -25.79 -3.69
CA VAL A 200 -4.43 -26.56 -3.08
C VAL A 200 -4.38 -28.02 -3.52
N LYS A 201 -4.09 -28.30 -4.79
CA LYS A 201 -3.94 -29.68 -5.29
C LYS A 201 -2.77 -30.40 -4.63
N GLU A 202 -1.63 -29.74 -4.46
CA GLU A 202 -0.46 -30.30 -3.78
C GLU A 202 -0.80 -30.72 -2.35
N ILE A 203 -1.43 -29.85 -1.56
CA ILE A 203 -1.81 -30.15 -0.17
C ILE A 203 -2.81 -31.31 -0.08
N VAL A 204 -3.81 -31.33 -0.96
CA VAL A 204 -4.83 -32.39 -1.00
C VAL A 204 -4.23 -33.74 -1.37
N GLN A 205 -3.25 -33.77 -2.28
CA GLN A 205 -2.56 -35.00 -2.67
C GLN A 205 -1.57 -35.47 -1.60
N GLY A 206 -0.83 -34.55 -0.96
CA GLY A 206 0.08 -34.86 0.14
C GLY A 206 -0.62 -35.53 1.32
N HIS A 207 -1.84 -35.10 1.67
CA HIS A 207 -2.64 -35.74 2.72
C HIS A 207 -3.00 -37.20 2.39
N LYS A 208 -3.37 -37.49 1.14
CA LYS A 208 -3.76 -38.86 0.73
C LYS A 208 -2.61 -39.86 0.79
N ASN A 209 -1.39 -39.38 0.59
CA ASN A 209 -0.19 -40.23 0.61
C ASN A 209 0.34 -40.50 2.03
N GLN A 210 -0.12 -39.78 3.06
CA GLN A 210 0.25 -40.01 4.47
C GLN A 210 -0.77 -40.90 5.21
N SER A 211 -1.95 -41.10 4.65
CA SER A 211 -3.05 -41.90 5.22
C SER A 211 -3.13 -43.34 4.68
N ASN A 212 -2.13 -43.79 3.90
CA ASN A 212 -1.94 -45.16 3.42
C ASN A 212 -0.61 -45.71 3.95
#